data_AF-A0A089PCD0-F1
#
_entry.id   AF-A0A089PCD0-F1
#
_cell.length_a   1.000
_cell.length_b   1.000
_cell.length_c   1.000
_cell.angle_alpha   90.00
_cell.angle_beta   90.00
_cell.angle_gamma   90.00
#
_symmetry.space_group_name_H-M   'P 1'
#
loop_
_entity.id
_entity.type
_entity.pdbx_description
1 polymer ?
#
loop_
_entity_poly.entity_id
_entity_poly.type
_entity_poly.pdbx_seq_one_letter_code
_entity_poly.pdbx_strand_id
1 'polypeptide(L)'
;MAVSYLKRETSPKQTIFNKEDWSSAYCNVEKELDNVQLKLVKGSIPEKISGTFYRNGPGRLERGGRWVHHPFDGDGMIAAFKFDNGKINLTNRFVRTKEWTEEEKSQKFLYRGVFGTQKEGGVLANAFDIRLKNIANTHVIKLGDDLLALWEASSPYSLNPNTLETKGLSNLKGVLKKGEAFSAHPRFDPGHHQSQRMVTFGVSTGPKSTIRLMEFSTEGENIGSLLSDRKDSFNGFAFLHDFAITPNWAIFLQNAISFNPLPFLLGQKGAAQCLASKSDGTPKFLLIPRDSGKFAGQPPKSVDAPKGFVFHHLNAWEDNEKINIESIFYDDFPSIGPEDNFREIDFDLLPEGILKRSEINPIENTFTCSTISNQCCEFAMVNPHFEGLKARFSWMATAEEKEGNGPLQAIKKIDLSNNKEISWSAAPRGFVSEPIFIPSQESKSEEDDGWVVALVWNSIRSGTDLIILDSKDLTEKAILEVPISIPHGLHGSWVEN
;
A
#
# COMPACT_ATOMS: atom_id res chain seq x y z
N MET A 1 5.41 -5.09 -30.06
CA MET A 1 5.81 -6.50 -30.27
C MET A 1 5.85 -7.14 -28.91
N ALA A 2 5.15 -8.26 -28.73
CA ALA A 2 5.22 -9.03 -27.49
C ALA A 2 6.67 -9.47 -27.29
N VAL A 3 7.28 -9.06 -26.17
CA VAL A 3 8.54 -9.66 -25.75
C VAL A 3 8.16 -11.08 -25.33
N SER A 4 8.49 -12.06 -26.17
CA SER A 4 8.44 -13.46 -25.76
C SER A 4 9.43 -13.59 -24.61
N TYR A 5 8.94 -13.88 -23.41
CA TYR A 5 9.79 -14.31 -22.31
C TYR A 5 10.52 -15.57 -22.79
N LEU A 6 11.80 -15.42 -23.15
CA LEU A 6 12.69 -16.55 -23.36
C LEU A 6 12.74 -17.27 -22.03
N LYS A 7 12.11 -18.45 -21.96
CA LYS A 7 12.26 -19.40 -20.86
C LYS A 7 13.76 -19.57 -20.62
N ARG A 8 14.28 -18.96 -19.55
CA ARG A 8 15.55 -19.43 -18.99
C ARG A 8 15.26 -20.83 -18.47
N GLU A 9 15.88 -21.83 -19.09
CA GLU A 9 15.94 -23.17 -18.50
C GLU A 9 16.80 -23.09 -17.24
N THR A 10 16.17 -22.72 -16.12
CA THR A 10 16.71 -22.94 -14.80
C THR A 10 16.10 -24.23 -14.28
N SER A 11 16.94 -25.16 -13.82
CA SER A 11 16.51 -26.35 -13.07
C SER A 11 15.48 -25.95 -12.01
N PRO A 12 14.39 -26.71 -11.79
CA PRO A 12 13.36 -26.32 -10.83
C PRO A 12 14.01 -26.14 -9.46
N LYS A 13 14.10 -24.88 -9.01
CA LYS A 13 14.45 -24.53 -7.63
C LYS A 13 13.36 -25.17 -6.77
N GLN A 14 13.74 -25.91 -5.74
CA GLN A 14 12.78 -26.47 -4.80
C GLN A 14 12.16 -25.31 -4.03
N THR A 15 10.94 -24.89 -4.38
CA THR A 15 10.27 -23.75 -3.77
C THR A 15 9.90 -24.07 -2.32
N ILE A 16 10.21 -23.16 -1.39
CA ILE A 16 9.92 -23.35 0.05
C ILE A 16 8.40 -23.37 0.33
N PHE A 17 7.58 -22.76 -0.53
CA PHE A 17 6.12 -22.72 -0.38
C PHE A 17 5.40 -23.65 -1.36
N ASN A 18 4.17 -24.04 -0.99
CA ASN A 18 3.22 -24.70 -1.89
C ASN A 18 2.31 -23.66 -2.55
N LYS A 19 2.15 -23.72 -3.88
CA LYS A 19 1.36 -22.76 -4.65
C LYS A 19 -0.14 -22.80 -4.34
N GLU A 20 -0.68 -23.98 -4.06
CA GLU A 20 -2.09 -24.14 -3.66
C GLU A 20 -2.31 -23.46 -2.30
N ASP A 21 -1.39 -23.65 -1.36
CA ASP A 21 -1.43 -22.98 -0.04
C ASP A 21 -1.44 -21.46 -0.20
N TRP A 22 -0.57 -20.90 -1.06
CA TRP A 22 -0.56 -19.46 -1.34
C TRP A 22 -1.87 -19.00 -2.00
N SER A 23 -2.30 -19.69 -3.06
CA SER A 23 -3.50 -19.31 -3.82
C SER A 23 -4.77 -19.39 -2.98
N SER A 24 -4.81 -20.27 -1.97
CA SER A 24 -5.95 -20.44 -1.05
C SER A 24 -6.27 -19.19 -0.24
N ALA A 25 -5.30 -18.29 -0.06
CA ALA A 25 -5.51 -17.00 0.60
C ALA A 25 -6.46 -16.08 -0.17
N TYR A 26 -6.63 -16.29 -1.47
CA TYR A 26 -7.58 -15.54 -2.27
C TYR A 26 -8.96 -16.19 -2.19
N CYS A 27 -9.77 -15.67 -1.28
CA CYS A 27 -11.14 -16.09 -1.04
C CYS A 27 -12.07 -14.88 -0.89
N ASN A 28 -13.37 -15.14 -0.82
CA ASN A 28 -14.32 -14.12 -0.41
C ASN A 28 -14.40 -14.04 1.12
N VAL A 29 -14.62 -12.84 1.64
CA VAL A 29 -15.04 -12.65 3.03
C VAL A 29 -16.51 -13.00 3.12
N GLU A 30 -16.82 -14.07 3.84
CA GLU A 30 -18.18 -14.65 3.88
C GLU A 30 -19.14 -13.96 4.83
N LYS A 31 -18.63 -13.30 5.88
CA LYS A 31 -19.45 -12.68 6.92
C LYS A 31 -18.84 -11.38 7.45
N GLU A 32 -19.73 -10.47 7.84
CA GLU A 32 -19.40 -9.27 8.59
C GLU A 32 -19.69 -9.51 10.07
N LEU A 33 -18.73 -9.17 10.92
CA LEU A 33 -18.77 -9.38 12.36
C LEU A 33 -18.79 -8.05 13.08
N ASP A 34 -19.46 -8.01 14.23
CA ASP A 34 -19.57 -6.82 15.06
C ASP A 34 -18.99 -7.08 16.44
N ASN A 35 -17.87 -6.41 16.75
CA ASN A 35 -17.21 -6.43 18.05
C ASN A 35 -16.99 -7.86 18.62
N VAL A 36 -16.53 -8.79 17.78
CA VAL A 36 -16.31 -10.19 18.16
C VAL A 36 -14.94 -10.37 18.76
N GLN A 37 -14.86 -10.85 20.00
CA GLN A 37 -13.60 -11.11 20.67
C GLN A 37 -12.79 -12.20 19.95
N LEU A 38 -11.50 -11.93 19.72
CA LEU A 38 -10.58 -12.89 19.14
C LEU A 38 -10.15 -13.96 20.16
N LYS A 39 -9.90 -15.17 19.64
CA LYS A 39 -9.44 -16.31 20.43
C LYS A 39 -7.91 -16.32 20.47
N LEU A 40 -7.34 -16.18 21.66
CA LEU A 40 -5.90 -16.31 21.88
C LEU A 40 -5.46 -17.77 21.67
N VAL A 41 -4.46 -17.99 20.83
CA VAL A 41 -3.90 -19.30 20.51
C VAL A 41 -2.57 -19.51 21.23
N LYS A 42 -1.73 -18.47 21.32
CA LYS A 42 -0.41 -18.52 21.94
C LYS A 42 -0.07 -17.19 22.59
N GLY A 43 0.69 -17.24 23.68
CA GLY A 43 1.27 -16.07 24.34
C GLY A 43 0.29 -15.29 25.20
N SER A 44 0.50 -13.98 25.32
CA SER A 44 -0.38 -13.04 26.03
C SER A 44 -0.39 -11.68 25.32
N ILE A 45 -1.57 -11.08 25.20
CA ILE A 45 -1.73 -9.77 24.58
C ILE A 45 -1.13 -8.71 25.52
N PRO A 46 -0.15 -7.91 25.10
CA PRO A 46 0.41 -6.85 25.95
C PRO A 46 -0.67 -5.84 26.33
N GLU A 47 -0.93 -5.68 27.64
CA GLU A 47 -1.97 -4.77 28.16
C GLU A 47 -1.72 -3.29 27.82
N LYS A 48 -0.47 -2.95 27.51
CA LYS A 48 -0.03 -1.60 27.15
C LYS A 48 -0.48 -1.17 25.74
N ILE A 49 -0.92 -2.10 24.90
CA ILE A 49 -1.43 -1.78 23.57
C ILE A 49 -2.89 -1.35 23.70
N SER A 50 -3.18 -0.10 23.38
CA SER A 50 -4.52 0.50 23.45
C SER A 50 -4.76 1.36 22.22
N GLY A 51 -5.70 0.93 21.38
CA GLY A 51 -5.98 1.58 20.10
C GLY A 51 -6.69 0.64 19.14
N THR A 52 -6.77 1.02 17.87
CA THR A 52 -7.37 0.20 16.82
C THR A 52 -6.42 0.07 15.64
N PHE A 53 -6.16 -1.18 15.26
CA PHE A 53 -5.48 -1.52 14.03
C PHE A 53 -6.53 -1.73 12.93
N TYR A 54 -6.53 -0.84 11.94
CA TYR A 54 -7.38 -0.95 10.76
C TYR A 54 -6.59 -1.56 9.59
N ARG A 55 -7.25 -2.41 8.80
CA ARG A 55 -6.72 -3.00 7.57
C ARG A 55 -7.76 -2.87 6.47
N ASN A 56 -7.34 -2.45 5.28
CA ASN A 56 -8.14 -2.52 4.06
C ASN A 56 -7.57 -3.59 3.11
N GLY A 57 -8.39 -4.04 2.18
CA GLY A 57 -8.01 -4.98 1.15
C GLY A 57 -9.22 -5.49 0.36
N PRO A 58 -8.99 -6.22 -0.73
CA PRO A 58 -10.06 -6.84 -1.50
C PRO A 58 -10.70 -7.97 -0.71
N GLY A 59 -11.97 -7.80 -0.30
CA GLY A 59 -12.74 -8.82 0.40
C GLY A 59 -13.72 -9.60 -0.50
N ARG A 60 -14.00 -9.10 -1.70
CA ARG A 60 -14.88 -9.75 -2.68
C ARG A 60 -14.12 -9.90 -3.99
N LEU A 61 -13.65 -11.12 -4.24
CA LEU A 61 -12.84 -11.51 -5.39
C LEU A 61 -13.62 -12.34 -6.41
N GLU A 62 -14.79 -12.86 -6.02
CA GLU A 62 -15.60 -13.75 -6.85
C GLU A 62 -17.08 -13.36 -6.74
N ARG A 63 -17.79 -13.37 -7.88
CA ARG A 63 -19.24 -13.17 -7.99
C ARG A 63 -19.82 -14.13 -9.03
N GLY A 64 -20.83 -14.92 -8.63
CA GLY A 64 -21.62 -15.73 -9.56
C GLY A 64 -20.85 -16.85 -10.29
N GLY A 65 -19.83 -17.44 -9.66
CA GLY A 65 -18.88 -18.38 -10.22
C GLY A 65 -17.70 -17.75 -10.97
N ARG A 66 -17.58 -16.42 -11.01
CA ARG A 66 -16.57 -15.71 -11.78
C ARG A 66 -15.65 -14.90 -10.86
N TRP A 67 -14.36 -15.05 -11.08
CA TRP A 67 -13.32 -14.32 -10.35
C TRP A 67 -12.98 -12.98 -11.02
N VAL A 68 -12.53 -12.04 -10.22
CA VAL A 68 -11.74 -10.89 -10.71
C VAL A 68 -10.52 -11.41 -11.45
N HIS A 69 -10.05 -10.66 -12.45
CA HIS A 69 -8.83 -11.00 -13.17
C HIS A 69 -7.57 -10.74 -12.31
N HIS A 70 -7.62 -9.74 -11.44
CA HIS A 70 -6.55 -9.38 -10.52
C HIS A 70 -7.14 -9.02 -9.16
N PRO A 71 -6.50 -9.38 -8.02
CA PRO A 71 -7.02 -9.09 -6.68
C PRO A 71 -7.34 -7.61 -6.44
N PHE A 72 -6.58 -6.71 -7.07
CA PHE A 72 -6.79 -5.26 -6.93
C PHE A 72 -8.10 -4.76 -7.54
N ASP A 73 -8.81 -5.56 -8.35
CA ASP A 73 -10.17 -5.22 -8.80
C ASP A 73 -11.26 -5.65 -7.80
N GLY A 74 -10.90 -6.35 -6.72
CA GLY A 74 -11.82 -6.80 -5.69
C GLY A 74 -12.33 -5.67 -4.81
N ASP A 75 -13.58 -5.78 -4.34
CA ASP A 75 -14.20 -4.74 -3.53
C ASP A 75 -13.61 -4.65 -2.12
N GLY A 76 -13.42 -3.42 -1.62
CA GLY A 76 -12.79 -3.12 -0.35
C GLY A 76 -13.57 -3.60 0.87
N MET A 77 -12.86 -4.24 1.79
CA MET A 77 -13.35 -4.68 3.09
C MET A 77 -12.42 -4.20 4.19
N ILE A 78 -12.98 -3.46 5.15
CA ILE A 78 -12.26 -2.94 6.30
C ILE A 78 -12.38 -3.92 7.45
N ALA A 79 -11.25 -4.31 8.04
CA ALA A 79 -11.18 -5.00 9.31
C ALA A 79 -10.58 -4.06 10.37
N ALA A 80 -11.24 -3.94 11.52
CA ALA A 80 -10.80 -3.17 12.67
C ALA A 80 -10.58 -4.10 13.86
N PHE A 81 -9.34 -4.15 14.34
CA PHE A 81 -8.92 -4.90 15.52
C PHE A 81 -8.74 -3.91 16.66
N LYS A 82 -9.71 -3.83 17.56
CA LYS A 82 -9.68 -2.92 18.71
C LYS A 82 -8.98 -3.59 19.88
N PHE A 83 -7.88 -3.00 20.32
CA PHE A 83 -7.08 -3.41 21.46
C PHE A 83 -7.53 -2.61 22.68
N ASP A 84 -7.91 -3.32 23.74
CA ASP A 84 -8.35 -2.72 24.99
C ASP A 84 -8.09 -3.68 26.16
N ASN A 85 -7.22 -3.27 27.09
CA ASN A 85 -6.95 -3.99 28.34
C ASN A 85 -6.69 -5.50 28.15
N GLY A 86 -5.75 -5.84 27.26
CA GLY A 86 -5.38 -7.24 27.00
C GLY A 86 -6.43 -8.05 26.23
N LYS A 87 -7.42 -7.40 25.60
CA LYS A 87 -8.41 -8.01 24.71
C LYS A 87 -8.35 -7.39 23.33
N ILE A 88 -8.71 -8.20 22.33
CA ILE A 88 -8.83 -7.74 20.94
C ILE A 88 -10.19 -8.15 20.40
N ASN A 89 -10.96 -7.18 19.94
CA ASN A 89 -12.24 -7.40 19.28
C ASN A 89 -12.16 -7.02 17.81
N LEU A 90 -12.81 -7.80 16.96
CA LEU A 90 -12.91 -7.60 15.52
C LEU A 90 -14.28 -7.03 15.15
N THR A 91 -14.26 -5.95 14.36
CA THR A 91 -15.38 -5.51 13.53
C THR A 91 -14.92 -5.50 12.08
N ASN A 92 -15.73 -5.98 11.15
CA ASN A 92 -15.41 -5.89 9.71
C ASN A 92 -16.64 -5.53 8.86
N ARG A 93 -16.45 -4.69 7.84
CA ARG A 93 -17.49 -4.28 6.90
C ARG A 93 -16.91 -4.07 5.50
N PHE A 94 -17.63 -4.46 4.46
CA PHE A 94 -17.34 -3.96 3.12
C PHE A 94 -17.66 -2.48 3.04
N VAL A 95 -16.84 -1.73 2.30
CA VAL A 95 -17.17 -0.37 1.93
C VAL A 95 -18.36 -0.43 0.99
N ARG A 96 -19.50 0.11 1.40
CA ARG A 96 -20.75 0.10 0.63
C ARG A 96 -20.69 1.16 -0.47
N THR A 97 -19.79 0.97 -1.43
CA THR A 97 -19.74 1.82 -2.62
C THR A 97 -21.00 1.63 -3.44
N LYS A 98 -21.32 2.63 -4.27
CA LYS A 98 -22.48 2.52 -5.17
C LYS A 98 -22.35 1.27 -6.04
N GLU A 99 -21.17 1.07 -6.62
CA GLU A 99 -20.87 -0.02 -7.54
C GLU A 99 -20.88 -1.38 -6.83
N TRP A 100 -20.34 -1.46 -5.60
CA TRP A 100 -20.44 -2.66 -4.77
C TRP A 100 -21.91 -3.06 -4.57
N THR A 101 -22.77 -2.11 -4.23
CA THR A 101 -24.20 -2.37 -3.96
C THR A 101 -24.92 -2.92 -5.19
N GLU A 102 -24.62 -2.40 -6.37
CA GLU A 102 -25.20 -2.86 -7.63
C GLU A 102 -24.70 -4.27 -8.04
N GLU A 103 -23.41 -4.54 -7.88
CA GLU A 103 -22.81 -5.85 -8.19
C GLU A 103 -23.18 -6.92 -7.15
N GLU A 104 -23.34 -6.54 -5.87
CA GLU A 104 -23.81 -7.45 -4.82
C GLU A 104 -25.27 -7.84 -5.05
N LYS A 105 -26.12 -6.90 -5.46
CA LYS A 105 -27.52 -7.21 -5.79
C LYS A 105 -27.66 -8.13 -7.00
N SER A 106 -26.80 -7.97 -8.00
CA SER A 106 -26.88 -8.73 -9.26
C SER A 106 -26.04 -10.01 -9.27
N GLN A 107 -25.11 -10.16 -8.33
CA GLN A 107 -24.09 -11.22 -8.28
C GLN A 107 -23.29 -11.33 -9.59
N LYS A 108 -23.02 -10.18 -10.24
CA LYS A 108 -22.30 -10.08 -11.51
C LYS A 108 -21.35 -8.88 -11.52
N PHE A 109 -20.28 -8.97 -12.30
CA PHE A 109 -19.45 -7.81 -12.64
C PHE A 109 -20.16 -6.92 -13.67
N LEU A 110 -20.64 -5.76 -13.22
CA LEU A 110 -21.33 -4.74 -14.01
C LEU A 110 -20.40 -3.61 -14.47
N TYR A 111 -19.20 -3.57 -13.89
CA TYR A 111 -18.16 -2.60 -14.18
C TYR A 111 -16.88 -3.28 -14.64
N ARG A 112 -16.04 -2.52 -15.33
CA ARG A 112 -14.71 -2.95 -15.72
C ARG A 112 -13.73 -2.64 -14.59
N GLY A 113 -12.93 -3.63 -14.22
CA GLY A 113 -11.79 -3.47 -13.33
C GLY A 113 -10.64 -2.76 -14.03
N VAL A 114 -9.88 -1.99 -13.26
CA VAL A 114 -8.68 -1.29 -13.75
C VAL A 114 -7.61 -2.29 -14.16
N PHE A 115 -7.51 -3.40 -13.45
CA PHE A 115 -6.45 -4.39 -13.61
C PHE A 115 -6.82 -5.55 -14.55
N GLY A 116 -8.03 -5.57 -15.12
CA GLY A 116 -8.37 -6.47 -16.23
C GLY A 116 -9.70 -7.20 -16.08
N THR A 117 -10.40 -7.07 -14.96
CA THR A 117 -11.72 -7.69 -14.79
C THR A 117 -12.72 -7.10 -15.78
N GLN A 118 -13.34 -7.94 -16.60
CA GLN A 118 -14.28 -7.51 -17.64
C GLN A 118 -15.72 -7.91 -17.30
N LYS A 119 -16.69 -7.18 -17.83
CA LYS A 119 -18.10 -7.57 -17.78
C LYS A 119 -18.36 -8.82 -18.62
N GLU A 120 -19.47 -9.50 -18.37
CA GLU A 120 -19.97 -10.55 -19.27
C GLU A 120 -20.33 -9.97 -20.66
N GLY A 121 -20.27 -10.81 -21.70
CA GLY A 121 -20.57 -10.40 -23.08
C GLY A 121 -19.36 -10.02 -23.94
N GLY A 122 -18.14 -10.27 -23.45
CA GLY A 122 -16.89 -10.12 -24.21
C GLY A 122 -16.60 -8.69 -24.66
N VAL A 123 -15.80 -8.56 -25.71
CA VAL A 123 -15.33 -7.25 -26.22
C VAL A 123 -16.48 -6.30 -26.53
N LEU A 124 -17.60 -6.79 -27.09
CA LEU A 124 -18.75 -5.95 -27.45
C LEU A 124 -19.41 -5.30 -26.22
N ALA A 125 -19.50 -6.01 -25.11
CA ALA A 125 -20.04 -5.46 -23.87
C ALA A 125 -19.09 -4.44 -23.21
N ASN A 126 -17.79 -4.54 -23.47
CA ASN A 126 -16.75 -3.76 -22.79
C ASN A 126 -16.21 -2.59 -23.63
N ALA A 127 -16.37 -2.63 -24.96
CA ALA A 127 -15.92 -1.56 -25.85
C ALA A 127 -16.60 -0.23 -25.52
N PHE A 128 -15.82 0.84 -25.52
CA PHE A 128 -16.22 2.22 -25.21
C PHE A 128 -16.81 2.47 -23.80
N ASP A 129 -16.84 1.44 -22.94
CA ASP A 129 -17.23 1.63 -21.54
C ASP A 129 -16.04 2.17 -20.73
N ILE A 130 -16.07 3.48 -20.49
CA ILE A 130 -15.06 4.21 -19.73
C ILE A 130 -15.48 4.50 -18.27
N ARG A 131 -16.58 3.89 -17.80
CA ARG A 131 -17.02 4.04 -16.41
C ARG A 131 -15.98 3.43 -15.47
N LEU A 132 -15.68 4.15 -14.40
CA LEU A 132 -14.73 3.72 -13.38
C LEU A 132 -15.46 3.20 -12.15
N LYS A 133 -15.06 2.02 -11.66
CA LYS A 133 -15.57 1.45 -10.41
C LYS A 133 -14.72 1.93 -9.24
N ASN A 134 -15.29 2.68 -8.31
CA ASN A 134 -14.61 2.95 -7.04
C ASN A 134 -14.80 1.75 -6.10
N ILE A 135 -13.70 1.04 -5.85
CA ILE A 135 -13.66 -0.18 -5.03
C ILE A 135 -13.16 0.07 -3.60
N ALA A 136 -12.58 1.25 -3.31
CA ALA A 136 -12.18 1.69 -1.98
C ALA A 136 -11.39 0.65 -1.16
N ASN A 137 -10.42 -0.05 -1.78
CA ASN A 137 -9.79 -1.26 -1.23
C ASN A 137 -8.32 -1.10 -0.79
N THR A 138 -7.68 0.05 -1.06
CA THR A 138 -6.20 0.16 -1.00
C THR A 138 -5.67 0.42 0.41
N HIS A 139 -6.22 1.43 1.09
CA HIS A 139 -5.77 1.83 2.43
C HIS A 139 -6.95 2.37 3.24
N VAL A 140 -6.77 2.52 4.55
CA VAL A 140 -7.74 3.06 5.49
C VAL A 140 -7.02 3.87 6.56
N ILE A 141 -7.40 5.14 6.70
CA ILE A 141 -6.78 6.09 7.63
C ILE A 141 -7.84 6.92 8.36
N LYS A 142 -7.50 7.46 9.53
CA LYS A 142 -8.36 8.41 10.24
C LYS A 142 -7.95 9.85 9.91
N LEU A 143 -8.93 10.69 9.58
CA LEU A 143 -8.73 12.12 9.40
C LEU A 143 -9.91 12.88 10.02
N GLY A 144 -9.64 13.63 11.10
CA GLY A 144 -10.71 14.20 11.91
C GLY A 144 -11.59 13.11 12.52
N ASP A 145 -12.90 13.28 12.40
CA ASP A 145 -13.91 12.37 12.96
C ASP A 145 -14.22 11.17 12.04
N ASP A 146 -13.66 11.17 10.83
CA ASP A 146 -13.94 10.18 9.79
C ASP A 146 -12.81 9.16 9.66
N LEU A 147 -13.21 7.91 9.41
CA LEU A 147 -12.32 6.89 8.88
C LEU A 147 -12.48 6.88 7.36
N LEU A 148 -11.39 7.08 6.62
CA LEU A 148 -11.40 7.19 5.16
C LEU A 148 -10.88 5.91 4.53
N ALA A 149 -11.71 5.24 3.73
CA ALA A 149 -11.27 4.16 2.83
C ALA A 149 -10.79 4.77 1.50
N LEU A 150 -9.55 4.48 1.15
CA LEU A 150 -8.82 5.12 0.06
C LEU A 150 -8.68 4.19 -1.14
N TRP A 151 -8.70 4.78 -2.34
CA TRP A 151 -8.38 4.13 -3.61
C TRP A 151 -7.89 5.18 -4.60
N GLU A 152 -6.72 4.97 -5.18
CA GLU A 152 -5.90 6.00 -5.84
C GLU A 152 -6.58 6.75 -6.99
N ALA A 153 -7.59 6.18 -7.63
CA ALA A 153 -8.21 6.73 -8.84
C ALA A 153 -9.55 7.45 -8.60
N SER A 154 -9.95 7.68 -7.34
CA SER A 154 -11.15 8.47 -7.01
C SER A 154 -11.04 9.13 -5.62
N SER A 155 -12.04 9.94 -5.28
CA SER A 155 -12.24 10.47 -3.93
C SER A 155 -12.50 9.34 -2.92
N PRO A 156 -12.12 9.52 -1.63
CA PRO A 156 -12.25 8.49 -0.61
C PRO A 156 -13.70 8.28 -0.17
N TYR A 157 -13.98 7.13 0.43
CA TYR A 157 -15.24 6.89 1.15
C TYR A 157 -15.06 7.16 2.64
N SER A 158 -15.95 7.95 3.23
CA SER A 158 -16.01 8.17 4.67
C SER A 158 -16.82 7.09 5.35
N LEU A 159 -16.30 6.59 6.47
CA LEU A 159 -16.85 5.54 7.32
C LEU A 159 -16.94 6.04 8.77
N ASN A 160 -17.84 5.43 9.55
CA ASN A 160 -17.81 5.55 11.00
C ASN A 160 -16.60 4.78 11.55
N PRO A 161 -15.71 5.40 12.36
CA PRO A 161 -14.51 4.71 12.88
C PRO A 161 -14.84 3.54 13.82
N ASN A 162 -16.00 3.55 14.50
CA ASN A 162 -16.37 2.49 15.44
C ASN A 162 -17.15 1.36 14.78
N THR A 163 -18.15 1.69 13.95
CA THR A 163 -19.06 0.69 13.34
C THR A 163 -18.63 0.25 11.95
N LEU A 164 -17.71 0.99 11.32
CA LEU A 164 -17.28 0.85 9.92
C LEU A 164 -18.41 1.06 8.88
N GLU A 165 -19.57 1.58 9.31
CA GLU A 165 -20.67 1.90 8.42
C GLU A 165 -20.26 2.99 7.42
N THR A 166 -20.58 2.77 6.16
CA THR A 166 -20.27 3.71 5.08
C THR A 166 -21.19 4.92 5.13
N LYS A 167 -20.61 6.10 5.35
CA LYS A 167 -21.32 7.39 5.28
C LYS A 167 -21.51 7.85 3.83
N GLY A 168 -20.56 7.52 2.96
CA GLY A 168 -20.60 7.80 1.53
C GLY A 168 -19.28 8.37 1.00
N LEU A 169 -19.28 8.85 -0.25
CA LEU A 169 -18.13 9.54 -0.83
C LEU A 169 -17.84 10.83 -0.04
N SER A 170 -16.59 11.00 0.37
CA SER A 170 -16.13 12.20 1.04
C SER A 170 -15.49 13.17 0.05
N ASN A 171 -15.87 14.44 0.17
CA ASN A 171 -15.21 15.54 -0.51
C ASN A 171 -14.27 16.33 0.42
N LEU A 172 -13.96 15.77 1.61
CA LEU A 172 -13.12 16.39 2.64
C LEU A 172 -13.58 17.81 2.99
N LYS A 173 -14.86 17.97 3.36
CA LYS A 173 -15.49 19.27 3.70
C LYS A 173 -15.37 20.30 2.56
N GLY A 174 -15.45 19.84 1.31
CA GLY A 174 -15.40 20.68 0.10
C GLY A 174 -14.02 20.91 -0.50
N VAL A 175 -12.96 20.32 0.07
CA VAL A 175 -11.59 20.42 -0.46
C VAL A 175 -11.44 19.68 -1.79
N LEU A 176 -12.10 18.53 -1.96
CA LEU A 176 -12.08 17.75 -3.19
C LEU A 176 -13.27 18.08 -4.08
N LYS A 177 -13.00 18.24 -5.37
CA LYS A 177 -14.07 18.28 -6.39
C LYS A 177 -14.55 16.87 -6.68
N LYS A 178 -15.76 16.76 -7.22
CA LYS A 178 -16.33 15.46 -7.62
C LYS A 178 -15.40 14.76 -8.62
N GLY A 179 -14.99 13.54 -8.30
CA GLY A 179 -14.14 12.71 -9.15
C GLY A 179 -12.65 13.08 -9.11
N GLU A 180 -12.25 13.97 -8.21
CA GLU A 180 -10.84 14.25 -7.99
C GLU A 180 -10.18 13.08 -7.27
N ALA A 181 -9.06 12.61 -7.82
CA ALA A 181 -8.26 11.54 -7.25
C ALA A 181 -7.62 11.98 -5.93
N PHE A 182 -7.56 11.06 -4.98
CA PHE A 182 -6.93 11.24 -3.69
C PHE A 182 -6.05 10.02 -3.43
N SER A 183 -4.77 10.26 -3.12
CA SER A 183 -3.80 9.19 -2.94
C SER A 183 -4.22 8.23 -1.84
N ALA A 184 -3.94 6.94 -2.04
CA ALA A 184 -4.07 5.92 -1.02
C ALA A 184 -2.87 5.87 -0.05
N HIS A 185 -1.82 6.66 -0.29
CA HIS A 185 -0.58 6.66 0.49
C HIS A 185 -0.31 8.02 1.12
N PRO A 186 -1.17 8.53 2.02
CA PRO A 186 -0.82 9.72 2.79
C PRO A 186 0.35 9.41 3.73
N ARG A 187 1.20 10.42 3.98
CA ARG A 187 2.26 10.36 4.99
C ARG A 187 1.85 11.20 6.20
N PHE A 188 2.15 10.72 7.41
CA PHE A 188 1.85 11.43 8.66
C PHE A 188 3.13 12.05 9.19
N ASP A 189 3.24 13.37 9.03
CA ASP A 189 4.36 14.14 9.57
C ASP A 189 4.21 14.22 11.11
N PRO A 190 5.21 13.74 11.89
CA PRO A 190 5.13 13.66 13.35
C PRO A 190 5.29 15.01 14.06
N GLY A 191 5.39 16.12 13.33
CA GLY A 191 5.55 17.46 13.88
C GLY A 191 6.88 18.13 13.50
N HIS A 192 7.42 17.88 12.30
CA HIS A 192 8.65 18.49 11.79
C HIS A 192 8.68 20.01 11.95
N HIS A 193 7.51 20.65 11.81
CA HIS A 193 7.31 22.08 11.97
C HIS A 193 6.29 22.37 13.08
N GLN A 194 6.53 21.81 14.26
CA GLN A 194 5.78 22.02 15.52
C GLN A 194 4.39 21.38 15.59
N SER A 195 3.73 21.15 14.46
CA SER A 195 2.38 20.56 14.44
C SER A 195 2.29 19.33 13.56
N GLN A 196 1.62 18.30 14.07
CA GLN A 196 1.34 17.07 13.33
C GLN A 196 0.38 17.34 12.18
N ARG A 197 0.60 16.61 11.08
CA ARG A 197 -0.23 16.75 9.88
C ARG A 197 -0.16 15.52 8.99
N MET A 198 -1.20 15.33 8.22
CA MET A 198 -1.23 14.37 7.14
C MET A 198 -0.89 15.08 5.83
N VAL A 199 0.14 14.62 5.12
CA VAL A 199 0.52 15.07 3.78
C VAL A 199 0.00 14.05 2.79
N THR A 200 -0.64 14.51 1.72
CA THR A 200 -1.20 13.64 0.67
C THR A 200 -1.21 14.36 -0.67
N PHE A 201 -1.61 13.68 -1.73
CA PHE A 201 -1.70 14.28 -3.04
C PHE A 201 -2.90 13.77 -3.85
N GLY A 202 -3.29 14.56 -4.84
CA GLY A 202 -4.09 14.12 -5.98
C GLY A 202 -3.27 14.27 -7.26
N VAL A 203 -3.49 13.40 -8.24
CA VAL A 203 -2.80 13.46 -9.53
C VAL A 203 -3.80 13.53 -10.69
N SER A 204 -3.55 14.45 -11.61
CA SER A 204 -4.20 14.50 -12.92
C SER A 204 -3.16 14.15 -13.97
N THR A 205 -3.28 12.98 -14.59
CA THR A 205 -2.28 12.43 -15.52
C THR A 205 -2.62 12.70 -16.99
N GLY A 206 -1.60 12.88 -17.81
CA GLY A 206 -1.73 13.16 -19.25
C GLY A 206 -0.38 13.52 -19.88
N PRO A 207 -0.33 14.10 -21.09
CA PRO A 207 0.92 14.61 -21.68
C PRO A 207 1.64 15.65 -20.81
N LYS A 208 0.87 16.34 -19.96
CA LYS A 208 1.34 17.15 -18.85
C LYS A 208 0.58 16.68 -17.60
N SER A 209 1.30 16.19 -16.61
CA SER A 209 0.71 15.70 -15.37
C SER A 209 0.76 16.79 -14.30
N THR A 210 -0.28 16.91 -13.48
CA THR A 210 -0.34 17.88 -12.37
C THR A 210 -0.50 17.15 -11.06
N ILE A 211 0.40 17.44 -10.12
CA ILE A 211 0.35 16.97 -8.74
C ILE A 211 -0.27 18.09 -7.90
N ARG A 212 -1.33 17.76 -7.15
CA ARG A 212 -1.92 18.63 -6.13
C ARG A 212 -1.47 18.10 -4.76
N LEU A 213 -0.48 18.73 -4.15
CA LEU A 213 -0.02 18.42 -2.79
C LEU A 213 -0.95 19.10 -1.78
N MET A 214 -1.42 18.34 -0.80
CA MET A 214 -2.34 18.82 0.25
C MET A 214 -1.81 18.42 1.62
N GLU A 215 -1.85 19.34 2.58
CA GLU A 215 -1.55 19.04 3.98
C GLU A 215 -2.79 19.29 4.83
N PHE A 216 -3.11 18.37 5.75
CA PHE A 216 -4.24 18.48 6.66
C PHE A 216 -3.79 18.39 8.11
N SER A 217 -4.40 19.17 8.99
CA SER A 217 -4.15 19.07 10.43
C SER A 217 -4.65 17.74 10.97
N THR A 218 -3.87 17.10 11.85
CA THR A 218 -4.24 15.84 12.52
C THR A 218 -4.41 16.00 14.02
N GLU A 219 -4.37 17.23 14.53
CA GLU A 219 -4.42 17.53 15.96
C GLU A 219 -5.12 18.86 16.27
N GLY A 220 -5.50 19.05 17.54
CA GLY A 220 -6.09 20.29 18.03
C GLY A 220 -7.49 20.58 17.46
N GLU A 221 -7.94 21.83 17.63
CA GLU A 221 -9.29 22.28 17.23
C GLU A 221 -9.53 22.26 15.71
N ASN A 222 -8.44 22.26 14.93
CA ASN A 222 -8.46 22.30 13.47
C ASN A 222 -8.35 20.90 12.84
N ILE A 223 -8.53 19.83 13.61
CA ILE A 223 -8.35 18.46 13.12
C ILE A 223 -9.18 18.18 11.85
N GLY A 224 -8.51 17.62 10.84
CA GLY A 224 -9.08 17.33 9.52
C GLY A 224 -9.29 18.56 8.63
N SER A 225 -8.86 19.76 9.03
CA SER A 225 -8.87 20.95 8.16
C SER A 225 -7.66 20.97 7.23
N LEU A 226 -7.84 21.60 6.07
CA LEU A 226 -6.78 21.82 5.09
C LEU A 226 -5.84 22.94 5.56
N LEU A 227 -4.54 22.66 5.62
CA LEU A 227 -3.48 23.60 5.99
C LEU A 227 -2.76 24.19 4.78
N SER A 228 -2.53 23.37 3.74
CA SER A 228 -1.85 23.76 2.51
C SER A 228 -2.45 23.04 1.32
N ASP A 229 -2.49 23.72 0.17
CA ASP A 229 -2.97 23.21 -1.12
C ASP A 229 -2.15 23.83 -2.24
N ARG A 230 -1.28 23.02 -2.82
CA ARG A 230 -0.30 23.44 -3.80
C ARG A 230 -0.42 22.59 -5.06
N LYS A 231 -0.24 23.22 -6.23
CA LYS A 231 -0.31 22.53 -7.53
C LYS A 231 0.94 22.80 -8.35
N ASP A 232 1.57 21.73 -8.79
CA ASP A 232 2.75 21.76 -9.65
C ASP A 232 2.55 20.82 -10.83
N SER A 233 2.95 21.26 -12.02
CA SER A 233 2.79 20.48 -13.24
C SER A 233 4.12 20.11 -13.87
N PHE A 234 4.20 18.89 -14.36
CA PHE A 234 5.39 18.27 -14.94
C PHE A 234 5.07 17.73 -16.34
N ASN A 235 6.09 17.67 -17.19
CA ASN A 235 5.93 17.11 -18.53
C ASN A 235 5.88 15.59 -18.49
N GLY A 236 5.08 15.00 -19.38
CA GLY A 236 4.93 13.56 -19.52
C GLY A 236 3.83 12.97 -18.66
N PHE A 237 3.48 11.74 -19.01
CA PHE A 237 2.58 10.88 -18.24
C PHE A 237 3.25 10.50 -16.93
N ALA A 238 2.50 10.58 -15.84
CA ALA A 238 2.95 10.16 -14.51
C ALA A 238 1.95 9.16 -13.93
N PHE A 239 2.42 7.95 -13.67
CA PHE A 239 1.74 6.97 -12.82
C PHE A 239 2.43 7.03 -11.46
N LEU A 240 1.83 7.76 -10.52
CA LEU A 240 2.35 8.01 -9.17
C LEU A 240 1.45 7.29 -8.18
N HIS A 241 1.99 6.24 -7.57
CA HIS A 241 1.28 5.43 -6.59
C HIS A 241 1.54 5.95 -5.16
N ASP A 242 2.81 6.08 -4.79
CA ASP A 242 3.28 6.55 -3.49
C ASP A 242 4.18 7.79 -3.62
N PHE A 243 4.51 8.40 -2.48
CA PHE A 243 5.47 9.47 -2.33
C PHE A 243 6.12 9.42 -0.94
N ALA A 244 7.26 10.08 -0.75
CA ALA A 244 7.87 10.25 0.56
C ALA A 244 7.87 11.73 0.97
N ILE A 245 8.00 12.00 2.27
CA ILE A 245 8.17 13.36 2.80
C ILE A 245 9.48 13.50 3.54
N THR A 246 9.98 14.72 3.62
CA THR A 246 10.99 15.17 4.58
C THR A 246 10.46 16.44 5.24
N PRO A 247 11.15 17.09 6.20
CA PRO A 247 10.69 18.38 6.72
C PRO A 247 10.40 19.40 5.61
N ASN A 248 11.21 19.44 4.54
CA ASN A 248 11.11 20.50 3.54
C ASN A 248 10.54 20.06 2.19
N TRP A 249 10.47 18.76 1.88
CA TRP A 249 10.12 18.26 0.56
C TRP A 249 9.03 17.18 0.59
N ALA A 250 8.16 17.20 -0.41
CA ALA A 250 7.43 16.03 -0.87
C ALA A 250 8.15 15.48 -2.11
N ILE A 251 8.46 14.19 -2.10
CA ILE A 251 9.34 13.54 -3.06
C ILE A 251 8.54 12.46 -3.79
N PHE A 252 8.43 12.59 -5.10
CA PHE A 252 7.79 11.62 -5.97
C PHE A 252 8.82 11.00 -6.90
N LEU A 253 8.62 9.76 -7.31
CA LEU A 253 9.38 9.14 -8.39
C LEU A 253 8.47 8.93 -9.59
N GLN A 254 8.68 9.72 -10.64
CA GLN A 254 8.03 9.53 -11.93
C GLN A 254 8.75 8.39 -12.68
N ASN A 255 8.19 7.19 -12.59
CA ASN A 255 8.66 6.02 -13.33
C ASN A 255 8.62 6.26 -14.85
N ALA A 256 9.56 5.66 -15.59
CA ALA A 256 9.56 5.69 -17.06
C ALA A 256 8.51 4.72 -17.62
N ILE A 257 7.24 5.13 -17.63
CA ILE A 257 6.10 4.32 -18.08
C ILE A 257 5.38 5.00 -19.25
N SER A 258 4.92 4.18 -20.19
CA SER A 258 4.06 4.57 -21.30
C SER A 258 2.65 4.05 -21.10
N PHE A 259 1.65 4.77 -21.63
CA PHE A 259 0.24 4.38 -21.57
C PHE A 259 -0.38 4.45 -22.97
N ASN A 260 -0.92 3.33 -23.46
CA ASN A 260 -1.66 3.27 -24.71
C ASN A 260 -3.15 2.96 -24.45
N PRO A 261 -4.07 3.93 -24.50
CA PRO A 261 -5.46 3.73 -24.13
C PRO A 261 -6.26 2.88 -25.13
N LEU A 262 -5.75 2.61 -26.34
CA LEU A 262 -6.56 1.98 -27.41
C LEU A 262 -7.11 0.60 -27.03
N PRO A 263 -6.33 -0.35 -26.47
CA PRO A 263 -6.88 -1.65 -26.06
C PRO A 263 -7.93 -1.54 -24.95
N PHE A 264 -7.80 -0.56 -24.05
CA PHE A 264 -8.82 -0.27 -23.05
C PHE A 264 -10.11 0.28 -23.70
N LEU A 265 -10.01 1.23 -24.62
CA LEU A 265 -11.17 1.79 -25.33
C LEU A 265 -11.88 0.74 -26.18
N LEU A 266 -11.11 -0.17 -26.79
CA LEU A 266 -11.66 -1.28 -27.58
C LEU A 266 -12.21 -2.43 -26.73
N GLY A 267 -12.18 -2.34 -25.39
CA GLY A 267 -12.73 -3.37 -24.51
C GLY A 267 -11.90 -4.65 -24.42
N GLN A 268 -10.62 -4.61 -24.81
CA GLN A 268 -9.72 -5.78 -24.85
C GLN A 268 -8.91 -5.96 -23.56
N LYS A 269 -8.60 -4.86 -22.87
CA LYS A 269 -7.76 -4.85 -21.66
C LYS A 269 -8.35 -3.95 -20.57
N GLY A 270 -7.91 -4.14 -19.33
CA GLY A 270 -8.02 -3.13 -18.26
C GLY A 270 -7.13 -1.92 -18.54
N ALA A 271 -7.36 -0.82 -17.83
CA ALA A 271 -6.55 0.39 -17.99
C ALA A 271 -5.10 0.18 -17.54
N ALA A 272 -4.85 -0.47 -16.40
CA ALA A 272 -3.49 -0.74 -15.92
C ALA A 272 -2.71 -1.70 -16.84
N GLN A 273 -3.40 -2.64 -17.51
CA GLN A 273 -2.80 -3.55 -18.50
C GLN A 273 -2.38 -2.84 -19.81
N CYS A 274 -2.67 -1.54 -19.93
CA CYS A 274 -2.23 -0.68 -21.02
C CYS A 274 -0.96 0.14 -20.66
N LEU A 275 -0.43 -0.06 -19.45
CA LEU A 275 0.86 0.49 -19.03
C LEU A 275 1.99 -0.45 -19.47
N ALA A 276 3.13 0.14 -19.81
CA ALA A 276 4.35 -0.60 -20.11
C ALA A 276 5.58 0.24 -19.82
N SER A 277 6.63 -0.38 -19.30
CA SER A 277 7.93 0.26 -19.11
C SER A 277 8.50 0.80 -20.41
N LYS A 278 9.10 1.98 -20.31
CA LYS A 278 9.70 2.71 -21.41
C LYS A 278 11.23 2.67 -21.25
N SER A 279 11.88 1.77 -21.98
CA SER A 279 13.33 1.51 -21.85
C SER A 279 14.24 2.70 -22.21
N ASP A 280 13.77 3.57 -23.11
CA ASP A 280 14.40 4.83 -23.54
C ASP A 280 13.99 6.05 -22.70
N GLY A 281 13.12 5.87 -21.70
CA GLY A 281 12.72 6.94 -20.78
C GLY A 281 13.74 7.18 -19.68
N THR A 282 13.78 8.43 -19.18
CA THR A 282 14.57 8.81 -18.01
C THR A 282 13.61 9.06 -16.85
N PRO A 283 13.55 8.17 -15.84
CA PRO A 283 12.79 8.41 -14.62
C PRO A 283 13.27 9.68 -13.92
N LYS A 284 12.37 10.31 -13.16
CA LYS A 284 12.68 11.57 -12.46
C LYS A 284 12.24 11.50 -11.00
N PHE A 285 13.10 11.94 -10.09
CA PHE A 285 12.66 12.45 -8.80
C PHE A 285 12.02 13.81 -9.03
N LEU A 286 10.78 13.99 -8.56
CA LEU A 286 10.08 15.28 -8.53
C LEU A 286 10.06 15.75 -7.09
N LEU A 287 10.73 16.87 -6.82
CA LEU A 287 10.90 17.44 -5.50
C LEU A 287 10.01 18.67 -5.38
N ILE A 288 8.94 18.57 -4.61
CA ILE A 288 7.99 19.67 -4.38
C ILE A 288 8.26 20.27 -3.00
N PRO A 289 8.60 21.57 -2.89
CA PRO A 289 8.72 22.22 -1.59
C PRO A 289 7.41 22.18 -0.83
N ARG A 290 7.47 21.77 0.43
CA ARG A 290 6.35 21.84 1.36
C ARG A 290 6.16 23.27 1.84
N ASP A 291 4.92 23.73 1.96
CA ASP A 291 4.61 25.11 2.40
C ASP A 291 5.00 25.36 3.86
N SER A 292 5.15 24.31 4.66
CA SER A 292 5.66 24.38 6.02
C SER A 292 7.18 24.47 6.11
N GLY A 293 7.89 24.13 5.02
CA GLY A 293 9.34 23.94 5.01
C GLY A 293 10.13 25.19 4.64
N LYS A 294 11.45 25.07 4.77
CA LYS A 294 12.45 26.10 4.43
C LYS A 294 12.35 26.61 2.99
N PHE A 295 11.91 25.77 2.06
CA PHE A 295 11.84 26.09 0.64
C PHE A 295 10.42 26.50 0.18
N ALA A 296 9.51 26.81 1.12
CA ALA A 296 8.15 27.24 0.82
C ALA A 296 8.11 28.37 -0.23
N GLY A 297 7.16 28.28 -1.16
CA GLY A 297 7.00 29.23 -2.27
C GLY A 297 8.02 29.10 -3.42
N GLN A 298 9.08 28.30 -3.30
CA GLN A 298 10.00 28.04 -4.40
C GLN A 298 9.39 27.08 -5.44
N PRO A 299 9.82 27.11 -6.72
CA PRO A 299 9.36 26.16 -7.73
C PRO A 299 9.82 24.73 -7.43
N PRO A 300 9.12 23.71 -7.96
CA PRO A 300 9.53 22.32 -7.82
C PRO A 300 10.82 22.06 -8.61
N LYS A 301 11.59 21.08 -8.15
CA LYS A 301 12.80 20.62 -8.83
C LYS A 301 12.59 19.23 -9.41
N SER A 302 13.38 18.90 -10.43
CA SER A 302 13.42 17.56 -11.00
C SER A 302 14.86 17.11 -11.11
N VAL A 303 15.15 15.89 -10.66
CA VAL A 303 16.46 15.22 -10.77
C VAL A 303 16.27 13.89 -11.47
N ASP A 304 17.25 13.42 -12.23
CA ASP A 304 17.22 12.06 -12.78
C ASP A 304 17.08 11.03 -11.64
N ALA A 305 16.41 9.92 -11.92
CA ALA A 305 16.21 8.82 -10.98
C ALA A 305 16.70 7.49 -11.56
N PRO A 306 16.95 6.48 -10.71
CA PRO A 306 17.34 5.15 -11.17
C PRO A 306 16.30 4.56 -12.12
N LYS A 307 16.76 3.77 -13.10
CA LYS A 307 15.88 2.96 -13.95
C LYS A 307 15.22 1.84 -13.14
N GLY A 308 14.06 1.42 -13.61
CA GLY A 308 13.21 0.42 -12.97
C GLY A 308 11.83 1.00 -12.70
N PHE A 309 11.13 0.38 -11.76
CA PHE A 309 9.82 0.75 -11.30
C PHE A 309 9.78 0.79 -9.78
N VAL A 310 9.14 1.81 -9.21
CA VAL A 310 8.88 1.92 -7.76
C VAL A 310 7.38 2.04 -7.53
N PHE A 311 6.83 1.14 -6.71
CA PHE A 311 5.51 1.30 -6.10
C PHE A 311 5.62 2.09 -4.81
N HIS A 312 6.40 1.57 -3.85
CA HIS A 312 6.41 2.05 -2.48
C HIS A 312 7.76 2.65 -2.06
N HIS A 313 7.66 3.69 -1.24
CA HIS A 313 8.80 4.29 -0.54
C HIS A 313 8.77 3.84 0.93
N LEU A 314 9.95 3.47 1.46
CA LEU A 314 10.10 3.17 2.88
C LEU A 314 10.04 4.48 3.69
N ASN A 315 11.03 5.37 3.46
CA ASN A 315 11.15 6.65 4.16
C ASN A 315 12.08 7.59 3.37
N ALA A 316 12.12 8.86 3.76
CA ALA A 316 13.08 9.84 3.26
C ALA A 316 13.55 10.78 4.38
N TRP A 317 14.72 11.37 4.23
CA TRP A 317 15.22 12.41 5.15
C TRP A 317 16.21 13.34 4.47
N GLU A 318 16.47 14.48 5.11
CA GLU A 318 17.48 15.43 4.65
C GLU A 318 18.78 15.24 5.42
N ASP A 319 19.89 15.23 4.69
CA ASP A 319 21.24 15.24 5.25
C ASP A 319 22.01 16.41 4.61
N ASN A 320 22.14 17.49 5.36
CA ASN A 320 22.64 18.78 4.87
C ASN A 320 21.82 19.32 3.68
N GLU A 321 22.43 19.42 2.50
CA GLU A 321 21.79 19.89 1.26
C GLU A 321 21.29 18.74 0.37
N LYS A 322 21.46 17.49 0.82
CA LYS A 322 21.04 16.29 0.10
C LYS A 322 19.79 15.67 0.70
N ILE A 323 19.09 14.92 -0.12
CA ILE A 323 17.88 14.19 0.25
C ILE A 323 18.16 12.71 0.07
N ASN A 324 17.94 11.92 1.12
CA ASN A 324 17.97 10.47 1.04
C ASN A 324 16.55 9.94 0.92
N ILE A 325 16.32 8.99 0.03
CA ILE A 325 15.05 8.28 -0.11
C ILE A 325 15.29 6.78 -0.24
N GLU A 326 14.53 5.99 0.50
CA GLU A 326 14.56 4.53 0.49
C GLU A 326 13.29 4.02 -0.18
N SER A 327 13.43 3.08 -1.11
CA SER A 327 12.29 2.62 -1.92
C SER A 327 12.44 1.17 -2.34
N ILE A 328 11.30 0.54 -2.61
CA ILE A 328 11.23 -0.84 -3.09
C ILE A 328 11.22 -0.78 -4.62
N PHE A 329 12.33 -1.22 -5.21
CA PHE A 329 12.58 -1.18 -6.65
C PHE A 329 12.33 -2.52 -7.30
N TYR A 330 11.68 -2.46 -8.45
CA TYR A 330 11.51 -3.54 -9.40
C TYR A 330 12.31 -3.20 -10.67
N ASP A 331 12.93 -4.20 -11.30
CA ASP A 331 13.66 -3.97 -12.55
C ASP A 331 12.73 -3.65 -13.74
N ASP A 332 11.45 -4.04 -13.64
CA ASP A 332 10.40 -3.75 -14.62
C ASP A 332 9.04 -3.54 -13.92
N PHE A 333 8.04 -3.05 -14.63
CA PHE A 333 6.66 -2.92 -14.14
C PHE A 333 6.04 -4.31 -13.96
N PRO A 334 5.76 -4.77 -12.72
CA PRO A 334 5.12 -6.06 -12.51
C PRO A 334 3.66 -5.95 -12.98
N SER A 335 3.33 -6.72 -14.01
CA SER A 335 1.97 -6.82 -14.53
C SER A 335 1.70 -8.22 -15.03
N ILE A 336 0.43 -8.60 -15.04
CA ILE A 336 -0.03 -9.85 -15.65
C ILE A 336 -0.81 -9.54 -16.93
N GLY A 337 -0.66 -10.43 -17.91
CA GLY A 337 -1.35 -10.36 -19.19
C GLY A 337 -2.83 -10.73 -19.09
N PRO A 338 -3.65 -10.38 -20.10
CA PRO A 338 -5.10 -10.63 -20.09
C PRO A 338 -5.50 -12.11 -19.96
N GLU A 339 -4.62 -13.03 -20.36
CA GLU A 339 -4.86 -14.47 -20.33
C GLU A 339 -4.31 -15.14 -19.05
N ASP A 340 -3.59 -14.39 -18.22
CA ASP A 340 -2.99 -14.93 -17.01
C ASP A 340 -4.03 -15.06 -15.89
N ASN A 341 -3.87 -16.09 -15.06
CA ASN A 341 -4.63 -16.26 -13.83
C ASN A 341 -3.73 -15.93 -12.65
N PHE A 342 -4.06 -14.88 -11.89
CA PHE A 342 -3.24 -14.45 -10.75
C PHE A 342 -3.04 -15.57 -9.72
N ARG A 343 -3.98 -16.51 -9.55
CA ARG A 343 -3.85 -17.66 -8.64
C ARG A 343 -2.85 -18.70 -9.13
N GLU A 344 -2.48 -18.63 -10.40
CA GLU A 344 -1.54 -19.53 -11.07
C GLU A 344 -0.24 -18.83 -11.45
N ILE A 345 0.09 -17.70 -10.82
CA ILE A 345 1.30 -16.95 -11.16
C ILE A 345 2.57 -17.76 -10.92
N ASP A 346 3.57 -17.53 -11.76
CA ASP A 346 4.94 -18.00 -11.57
C ASP A 346 5.78 -16.81 -11.10
N PHE A 347 6.21 -16.84 -9.83
CA PHE A 347 6.97 -15.74 -9.24
C PHE A 347 8.34 -15.56 -9.90
N ASP A 348 8.93 -16.62 -10.45
CA ASP A 348 10.24 -16.55 -11.13
C ASP A 348 10.19 -15.70 -12.42
N LEU A 349 8.99 -15.46 -12.96
CA LEU A 349 8.77 -14.64 -14.15
C LEU A 349 8.48 -13.17 -13.82
N LEU A 350 8.25 -12.84 -12.55
CA LEU A 350 7.94 -11.49 -12.10
C LEU A 350 9.16 -10.81 -11.49
N PRO A 351 9.34 -9.50 -11.71
CA PRO A 351 10.41 -8.77 -11.04
C PRO A 351 10.19 -8.79 -9.52
N GLU A 352 11.26 -8.96 -8.76
CA GLU A 352 11.27 -8.91 -7.29
C GLU A 352 11.37 -7.47 -6.78
N GLY A 353 10.80 -7.21 -5.61
CA GLY A 353 10.90 -5.93 -4.92
C GLY A 353 12.16 -5.86 -4.06
N ILE A 354 13.07 -4.93 -4.37
CA ILE A 354 14.39 -4.81 -3.74
C ILE A 354 14.54 -3.46 -3.05
N LEU A 355 14.89 -3.45 -1.77
CA LEU A 355 15.09 -2.21 -1.02
C LEU A 355 16.39 -1.52 -1.43
N LYS A 356 16.28 -0.31 -2.00
CA LYS A 356 17.41 0.54 -2.41
C LYS A 356 17.31 1.93 -1.77
N ARG A 357 18.46 2.58 -1.61
CA ARG A 357 18.59 3.98 -1.16
C ARG A 357 19.13 4.83 -2.29
N SER A 358 18.47 5.95 -2.56
CA SER A 358 18.99 7.00 -3.42
C SER A 358 19.38 8.23 -2.59
N GLU A 359 20.58 8.75 -2.81
CA GLU A 359 21.02 10.05 -2.30
C GLU A 359 20.94 11.06 -3.45
N ILE A 360 20.12 12.07 -3.28
CA ILE A 360 19.77 13.07 -4.29
C ILE A 360 20.45 14.39 -3.93
N ASN A 361 21.20 14.97 -4.87
CA ASN A 361 21.72 16.33 -4.78
C ASN A 361 20.89 17.26 -5.69
N PRO A 362 19.94 18.03 -5.12
CA PRO A 362 19.07 18.92 -5.89
C PRO A 362 19.75 20.21 -6.37
N ILE A 363 21.01 20.47 -5.99
CA ILE A 363 21.80 21.63 -6.45
C ILE A 363 22.60 21.24 -7.68
N GLU A 364 23.31 20.11 -7.62
CA GLU A 364 24.12 19.60 -8.74
C GLU A 364 23.27 18.85 -9.79
N ASN A 365 22.01 18.56 -9.46
CA ASN A 365 21.10 17.76 -10.29
C ASN A 365 21.65 16.34 -10.54
N THR A 366 22.16 15.71 -9.48
CA THR A 366 22.77 14.37 -9.51
C THR A 366 22.12 13.47 -8.46
N PHE A 367 22.29 12.16 -8.64
CA PHE A 367 21.92 11.17 -7.63
C PHE A 367 22.93 10.02 -7.62
N THR A 368 22.99 9.31 -6.49
CA THR A 368 23.58 7.98 -6.40
C THR A 368 22.54 7.00 -5.88
N CYS A 369 22.69 5.70 -6.18
CA CYS A 369 21.77 4.67 -5.73
C CYS A 369 22.55 3.43 -5.28
N SER A 370 22.18 2.87 -4.14
CA SER A 370 22.78 1.65 -3.57
C SER A 370 21.70 0.70 -3.07
N THR A 371 22.00 -0.59 -3.09
CA THR A 371 21.09 -1.62 -2.55
C THR A 371 21.29 -1.74 -1.04
N ILE A 372 20.19 -1.80 -0.28
CA ILE A 372 20.19 -2.06 1.17
C ILE A 372 20.04 -3.57 1.42
N SER A 373 19.04 -4.21 0.79
CA SER A 373 18.76 -5.65 0.96
C SER A 373 18.36 -6.26 -0.39
N ASN A 374 18.93 -7.41 -0.74
CA ASN A 374 18.60 -8.15 -1.97
C ASN A 374 17.44 -9.14 -1.80
N GLN A 375 16.90 -9.29 -0.60
CA GLN A 375 15.79 -10.20 -0.37
C GLN A 375 14.50 -9.56 -0.87
N CYS A 376 13.70 -10.31 -1.65
CA CYS A 376 12.39 -9.84 -2.12
C CYS A 376 11.55 -9.36 -0.92
N CYS A 377 11.12 -8.11 -0.99
CA CYS A 377 10.42 -7.41 0.07
C CYS A 377 9.33 -6.49 -0.46
N GLU A 378 8.33 -6.24 0.38
CA GLU A 378 7.27 -5.26 0.18
C GLU A 378 6.78 -4.76 1.54
N PHE A 379 5.91 -3.75 1.54
CA PHE A 379 5.22 -3.24 2.71
C PHE A 379 6.18 -2.89 3.86
N ALA A 380 7.12 -2.00 3.58
CA ALA A 380 8.13 -1.56 4.53
C ALA A 380 7.69 -0.29 5.27
N MET A 381 8.04 -0.20 6.55
CA MET A 381 7.75 0.95 7.40
C MET A 381 8.90 1.22 8.37
N VAL A 382 8.93 2.45 8.88
CA VAL A 382 9.77 2.88 10.01
C VAL A 382 8.88 3.15 11.24
N ASN A 383 9.48 3.46 12.38
CA ASN A 383 8.72 4.01 13.50
C ASN A 383 8.05 5.32 13.06
N PRO A 384 6.71 5.49 13.22
CA PRO A 384 5.99 6.68 12.78
C PRO A 384 6.53 8.02 13.33
N HIS A 385 7.21 8.02 14.49
CA HIS A 385 7.87 9.21 15.02
C HIS A 385 9.09 9.67 14.20
N PHE A 386 9.58 8.84 13.28
CA PHE A 386 10.70 9.09 12.38
C PHE A 386 10.28 9.15 10.90
N GLU A 387 8.97 9.20 10.61
CA GLU A 387 8.46 9.42 9.25
C GLU A 387 8.97 10.77 8.72
N GLY A 388 9.75 10.74 7.65
CA GLY A 388 10.42 11.91 7.07
C GLY A 388 11.72 12.35 7.76
N LEU A 389 12.16 11.61 8.78
CA LEU A 389 13.45 11.78 9.47
C LEU A 389 14.34 10.55 9.27
N LYS A 390 15.62 10.68 9.63
CA LYS A 390 16.54 9.55 9.55
C LYS A 390 16.15 8.50 10.60
N ALA A 391 15.55 7.41 10.15
CA ALA A 391 15.28 6.22 10.96
C ALA A 391 16.50 5.28 10.97
N ARG A 392 16.70 4.59 12.08
CA ARG A 392 17.66 3.50 12.23
C ARG A 392 17.04 2.14 11.93
N PHE A 393 15.77 1.93 12.22
CA PHE A 393 15.12 0.63 12.10
C PHE A 393 13.96 0.64 11.10
N SER A 394 13.85 -0.43 10.32
CA SER A 394 12.72 -0.67 9.44
C SER A 394 12.17 -2.08 9.65
N TRP A 395 10.86 -2.23 9.49
CA TRP A 395 10.18 -3.52 9.44
C TRP A 395 9.46 -3.69 8.10
N MET A 396 9.49 -4.88 7.53
CA MET A 396 8.92 -5.16 6.21
C MET A 396 8.47 -6.60 6.08
N ALA A 397 7.57 -6.86 5.14
CA ALA A 397 7.23 -8.21 4.72
C ALA A 397 8.23 -8.68 3.65
N THR A 398 8.70 -9.92 3.73
CA THR A 398 9.66 -10.49 2.77
C THR A 398 9.25 -11.88 2.34
N ALA A 399 9.74 -12.29 1.16
CA ALA A 399 9.83 -13.71 0.84
C ALA A 399 10.66 -14.46 1.90
N GLU A 400 10.49 -15.77 2.02
CA GLU A 400 11.33 -16.59 2.90
C GLU A 400 12.75 -16.73 2.34
N GLU A 401 12.84 -16.99 1.03
CA GLU A 401 14.11 -17.09 0.31
C GLU A 401 14.90 -15.79 0.39
N LYS A 402 16.22 -15.89 0.49
CA LYS A 402 17.12 -14.73 0.56
C LYS A 402 17.39 -14.08 -0.80
N GLU A 403 17.15 -14.82 -1.88
CA GLU A 403 17.34 -14.37 -3.26
C GLU A 403 16.22 -14.92 -4.15
N GLY A 404 15.80 -14.13 -5.12
CA GLY A 404 14.70 -14.47 -6.01
C GLY A 404 13.35 -14.01 -5.45
N ASN A 405 12.36 -14.07 -6.33
CA ASN A 405 11.01 -13.64 -6.02
C ASN A 405 10.22 -14.76 -5.34
N GLY A 406 9.22 -14.39 -4.57
CA GLY A 406 8.33 -15.32 -3.91
C GLY A 406 7.21 -14.61 -3.15
N PRO A 407 6.19 -15.35 -2.70
CA PRO A 407 5.17 -14.77 -1.85
C PRO A 407 5.78 -14.36 -0.51
N LEU A 408 5.18 -13.34 0.11
CA LEU A 408 5.65 -12.83 1.39
C LEU A 408 5.28 -13.83 2.51
N GLN A 409 6.29 -14.33 3.23
CA GLN A 409 6.13 -15.32 4.30
C GLN A 409 6.84 -14.95 5.61
N ALA A 410 7.64 -13.89 5.61
CA ALA A 410 8.41 -13.47 6.77
C ALA A 410 8.26 -11.98 7.05
N ILE A 411 8.42 -11.61 8.32
CA ILE A 411 8.58 -10.21 8.75
C ILE A 411 10.04 -10.02 9.10
N LYS A 412 10.69 -9.07 8.44
CA LYS A 412 12.09 -8.71 8.65
C LYS A 412 12.18 -7.39 9.39
N LYS A 413 13.12 -7.30 10.34
CA LYS A 413 13.65 -6.04 10.87
C LYS A 413 15.07 -5.84 10.36
N ILE A 414 15.41 -4.60 9.95
CA ILE A 414 16.76 -4.19 9.55
C ILE A 414 17.22 -3.01 10.40
N ASP A 415 18.44 -3.06 10.92
CA ASP A 415 19.18 -1.89 11.42
C ASP A 415 19.88 -1.20 10.23
N LEU A 416 19.26 -0.15 9.69
CA LEU A 416 19.67 0.61 8.51
C LEU A 416 21.01 1.35 8.68
N SER A 417 21.58 1.37 9.90
CA SER A 417 22.90 1.95 10.15
C SER A 417 24.05 0.99 9.84
N ASN A 418 23.80 -0.32 9.90
CA ASN A 418 24.83 -1.36 9.76
C ASN A 418 24.36 -2.61 8.99
N ASN A 419 23.13 -2.59 8.45
CA ASN A 419 22.47 -3.64 7.70
C ASN A 419 22.34 -4.99 8.43
N LYS A 420 22.37 -5.01 9.78
CA LYS A 420 22.04 -6.23 10.53
C LYS A 420 20.55 -6.50 10.42
N GLU A 421 20.20 -7.75 10.16
CA GLU A 421 18.83 -8.19 9.94
C GLU A 421 18.45 -9.28 10.93
N ILE A 422 17.18 -9.28 11.36
CA ILE A 422 16.52 -10.41 12.02
C ILE A 422 15.17 -10.65 11.34
N SER A 423 14.65 -11.88 11.41
CA SER A 423 13.39 -12.22 10.75
C SER A 423 12.57 -13.21 11.59
N TRP A 424 11.26 -13.01 11.59
CA TRP A 424 10.27 -13.99 12.01
C TRP A 424 9.62 -14.59 10.76
N SER A 425 9.43 -15.90 10.71
CA SER A 425 8.90 -16.59 9.53
C SER A 425 7.62 -17.35 9.85
N ALA A 426 6.65 -17.22 8.96
CA ALA A 426 5.44 -18.03 8.90
C ALA A 426 5.57 -19.19 7.91
N ALA A 427 6.69 -19.32 7.20
CA ALA A 427 6.93 -20.38 6.22
C ALA A 427 6.88 -21.79 6.87
N PRO A 428 6.60 -22.84 6.08
CA PRO A 428 6.32 -22.84 4.65
C PRO A 428 4.84 -22.62 4.29
N ARG A 429 3.94 -22.62 5.29
CA ARG A 429 2.47 -22.68 5.11
C ARG A 429 1.74 -21.41 5.56
N GLY A 430 2.47 -20.41 6.03
CA GLY A 430 1.98 -19.10 6.39
C GLY A 430 2.42 -18.04 5.39
N PHE A 431 1.58 -17.02 5.19
CA PHE A 431 1.85 -15.89 4.30
C PHE A 431 1.47 -14.59 4.98
N VAL A 432 2.37 -13.62 4.99
CA VAL A 432 2.23 -12.39 5.80
C VAL A 432 1.67 -11.24 4.99
N SER A 433 0.94 -10.35 5.64
CA SER A 433 0.54 -9.04 5.11
C SER A 433 1.55 -7.95 5.49
N GLU A 434 1.25 -6.69 5.13
CA GLU A 434 1.94 -5.52 5.68
C GLU A 434 2.01 -5.58 7.22
N PRO A 435 3.21 -5.47 7.82
CA PRO A 435 3.39 -5.26 9.24
C PRO A 435 3.06 -3.80 9.63
N ILE A 436 2.53 -3.57 10.84
CA ILE A 436 2.30 -2.24 11.42
C ILE A 436 3.03 -2.12 12.75
N PHE A 437 3.85 -1.08 12.90
CA PHE A 437 4.62 -0.79 14.11
C PHE A 437 3.78 0.07 15.04
N ILE A 438 3.68 -0.36 16.29
CA ILE A 438 2.97 0.33 17.36
C ILE A 438 4.03 0.76 18.37
N PRO A 439 4.37 2.07 18.44
CA PRO A 439 5.33 2.57 19.41
C PRO A 439 4.87 2.31 20.85
N SER A 440 5.82 1.99 21.72
CA SER A 440 5.61 2.00 23.17
C SER A 440 5.33 3.43 23.65
N GLN A 441 4.28 3.62 24.45
CA GLN A 441 3.96 4.93 25.04
C GLN A 441 4.95 5.35 26.14
N GLU A 442 5.69 4.41 26.71
CA GLU A 442 6.57 4.64 27.87
C GLU A 442 7.98 5.09 27.47
N SER A 443 8.47 4.68 26.30
CA SER A 443 9.84 4.96 25.85
C SER A 443 9.85 5.59 24.45
N LYS A 444 9.58 6.90 24.39
CA LYS A 444 9.77 7.66 23.14
C LYS A 444 11.23 7.77 22.70
N SER A 445 12.18 7.42 23.57
CA SER A 445 13.62 7.54 23.32
C SER A 445 14.24 6.36 22.58
N GLU A 446 13.62 5.17 22.62
CA GLU A 446 14.11 3.98 21.92
C GLU A 446 13.29 3.74 20.65
N GLU A 447 13.91 3.92 19.49
CA GLU A 447 13.23 3.88 18.19
C GLU A 447 12.54 2.54 17.90
N ASP A 448 13.06 1.42 18.41
CA ASP A 448 12.50 0.08 18.20
C ASP A 448 11.76 -0.48 19.40
N ASP A 449 11.40 0.34 20.40
CA ASP A 449 10.57 -0.08 21.54
C ASP A 449 9.08 -0.01 21.20
N GLY A 450 8.43 -1.17 21.18
CA GLY A 450 7.03 -1.29 20.78
C GLY A 450 6.67 -2.71 20.34
N TRP A 451 5.73 -2.77 19.40
CA TRP A 451 5.22 -4.03 18.86
C TRP A 451 5.06 -3.95 17.36
N VAL A 452 5.15 -5.09 16.69
CA VAL A 452 4.76 -5.24 15.27
C VAL A 452 3.54 -6.14 15.21
N VAL A 453 2.48 -5.66 14.55
CA VAL A 453 1.26 -6.44 14.30
C VAL A 453 1.09 -6.71 12.82
N ALA A 454 0.65 -7.92 12.47
CA ALA A 454 0.39 -8.29 11.08
C ALA A 454 -0.70 -9.36 11.00
N LEU A 455 -1.35 -9.46 9.84
CA LEU A 455 -2.20 -10.59 9.52
C LEU A 455 -1.38 -11.65 8.80
N VAL A 456 -1.66 -12.92 9.12
CA VAL A 456 -1.02 -14.08 8.52
C VAL A 456 -2.08 -15.01 8.00
N TRP A 457 -2.03 -15.35 6.72
CA TRP A 457 -2.81 -16.45 6.17
C TRP A 457 -2.19 -17.76 6.62
N ASN A 458 -2.96 -18.61 7.29
CA ASN A 458 -2.57 -19.94 7.73
C ASN A 458 -3.24 -20.98 6.83
N SER A 459 -2.50 -21.53 5.86
CA SER A 459 -3.07 -22.43 4.85
C SER A 459 -3.55 -23.76 5.43
N ILE A 460 -2.96 -24.21 6.56
CA ILE A 460 -3.37 -25.45 7.25
C ILE A 460 -4.83 -25.36 7.69
N ARG A 461 -5.22 -24.20 8.23
CA ARG A 461 -6.59 -23.90 8.69
C ARG A 461 -7.45 -23.26 7.60
N SER A 462 -6.84 -22.78 6.51
CA SER A 462 -7.50 -21.92 5.51
C SER A 462 -8.16 -20.69 6.14
N GLY A 463 -7.43 -20.05 7.05
CA GLY A 463 -7.93 -18.91 7.82
C GLY A 463 -6.83 -17.94 8.20
N THR A 464 -7.23 -16.80 8.77
CA THR A 464 -6.31 -15.71 9.11
C THR A 464 -6.00 -15.71 10.61
N ASP A 465 -4.74 -15.46 10.95
CA ASP A 465 -4.28 -15.22 12.31
C ASP A 465 -3.81 -13.76 12.43
N LEU A 466 -4.04 -13.12 13.58
CA LEU A 466 -3.42 -11.85 13.96
C LEU A 466 -2.21 -12.17 14.84
N ILE A 467 -1.03 -11.71 14.44
CA ILE A 467 0.20 -11.88 15.21
C ILE A 467 0.62 -10.56 15.86
N ILE A 468 1.23 -10.67 17.04
CA ILE A 468 1.88 -9.58 17.76
C ILE A 468 3.30 -10.02 18.08
N LEU A 469 4.28 -9.29 17.54
CA LEU A 469 5.69 -9.51 17.76
C LEU A 469 6.27 -8.39 18.62
N ASP A 470 7.29 -8.71 19.41
CA ASP A 470 8.17 -7.72 20.00
C ASP A 470 8.97 -7.05 18.88
N SER A 471 8.96 -5.72 18.78
CA SER A 471 9.66 -5.04 17.69
C SER A 471 11.18 -5.09 17.80
N LYS A 472 11.75 -5.42 18.97
CA LYS A 472 13.20 -5.49 19.18
C LYS A 472 13.81 -6.74 18.59
N ASP A 473 13.25 -7.90 18.92
CA ASP A 473 13.79 -9.22 18.61
C ASP A 473 12.84 -10.11 17.76
N LEU A 474 11.67 -9.59 17.39
CA LEU A 474 10.61 -10.30 16.65
C LEU A 474 10.09 -11.57 17.35
N THR A 475 10.26 -11.68 18.66
CA THR A 475 9.67 -12.78 19.43
C THR A 475 8.14 -12.64 19.48
N GLU A 476 7.44 -13.77 19.36
CA GLU A 476 5.98 -13.80 19.41
C GLU A 476 5.48 -13.45 20.82
N LYS A 477 4.75 -12.33 20.92
CA LYS A 477 4.02 -11.97 22.15
C LYS A 477 2.65 -12.63 22.19
N ALA A 478 1.92 -12.60 21.07
CA ALA A 478 0.62 -13.25 20.96
C ALA A 478 0.31 -13.69 19.53
N ILE A 479 -0.45 -14.79 19.41
CA ILE A 479 -1.10 -15.21 18.17
C ILE A 479 -2.59 -15.40 18.48
N LEU A 480 -3.45 -14.78 17.67
CA LEU A 480 -4.89 -14.85 17.82
C LEU A 480 -5.55 -15.36 16.55
N GLU A 481 -6.50 -16.26 16.70
CA GLU A 481 -7.29 -16.80 15.60
C GLU A 481 -8.36 -15.78 15.18
N VAL A 482 -8.38 -15.39 13.91
CA VAL A 482 -9.44 -14.56 13.33
C VAL A 482 -10.62 -15.47 12.95
N PRO A 483 -11.87 -15.16 13.39
CA PRO A 483 -13.05 -16.00 13.16
C PRO A 483 -13.64 -15.91 11.74
N ILE A 484 -12.93 -15.24 10.84
CA ILE A 484 -13.18 -15.13 9.39
C ILE A 484 -11.86 -15.28 8.65
N SER A 485 -11.95 -15.78 7.43
CA SER A 485 -10.87 -15.73 6.45
C SER A 485 -10.83 -14.33 5.85
N ILE A 486 -9.77 -13.59 6.16
CA ILE A 486 -9.45 -12.30 5.54
C ILE A 486 -8.42 -12.59 4.45
N PRO A 487 -8.74 -12.30 3.17
CA PRO A 487 -7.83 -12.51 2.06
C PRO A 487 -6.55 -11.68 2.20
N HIS A 488 -5.58 -11.91 1.31
CA HIS A 488 -4.44 -11.00 1.17
C HIS A 488 -4.92 -9.55 1.01
N GLY A 489 -4.68 -8.76 2.07
CA GLY A 489 -5.04 -7.36 2.13
C GLY A 489 -3.98 -6.46 1.50
N LEU A 490 -4.20 -5.16 1.69
CA LEU A 490 -3.28 -4.10 1.29
C LEU A 490 -2.87 -3.34 2.55
N HIS A 491 -3.07 -2.02 2.56
CA HIS A 491 -2.55 -1.17 3.61
C HIS A 491 -3.49 -1.02 4.80
N GLY A 492 -2.91 -0.60 5.92
CA GLY A 492 -3.58 -0.43 7.18
C GLY A 492 -2.93 0.66 8.02
N SER A 493 -3.61 1.03 9.09
CA SER A 493 -3.15 2.09 9.99
C SER A 493 -3.38 1.71 11.44
N TRP A 494 -2.52 2.23 12.31
CA TRP A 494 -2.73 2.22 13.74
C TRP A 494 -3.31 3.56 14.18
N VAL A 495 -4.36 3.52 15.00
CA VAL A 495 -4.97 4.72 15.61
C VAL A 495 -5.04 4.50 17.11
N GLU A 496 -4.40 5.38 17.87
CA GLU A 496 -4.50 5.39 19.32
C GLU A 496 -5.93 5.75 19.78
N ASN A 497 -6.33 5.23 20.96
CA ASN A 497 -7.68 5.41 21.50
C ASN A 497 -7.98 6.86 21.91
#